data_AF-U6RHX4-F1
#
_entry.id   AF-U6RHX4-F1
#
_cell.length_a   1.000
_cell.length_b   1.000
_cell.length_c   1.000
_cell.angle_alpha   90.00
_cell.angle_beta   90.00
_cell.angle_gamma   90.00
#
_symmetry.space_group_name_H-M   'P 1'
#
loop_
_entity.id
_entity.type
_entity.pdbx_description
1 polymer ?
#
loop_
_entity_poly.entity_id
_entity_poly.type
_entity_poly.pdbx_seq_one_letter_code
_entity_poly.pdbx_strand_id
1 'polypeptide(L)' 'MKLDKTDYVLERTSDGGYYAWLAVNIQCNAYGDSPEEAVDNLQQSMEDLIDEMYLVEEFI' A
#
# COMPACT_ATOMS: atom_id res chain seq x y z
N MET A 1 -2.73 -3.87 -9.93
CA MET A 1 -1.31 -4.24 -10.14
C MET A 1 -0.85 -5.07 -8.95
N LYS A 2 0.08 -6.04 -9.13
CA LYS A 2 0.58 -6.83 -7.98
C LYS A 2 1.95 -6.30 -7.54
N LEU A 3 2.10 -6.06 -6.23
CA LEU A 3 3.38 -5.66 -5.63
C LEU A 3 4.34 -6.85 -5.51
N ASP A 4 5.59 -6.63 -5.91
CA ASP A 4 6.70 -7.53 -5.61
C ASP A 4 7.25 -7.26 -4.22
N LYS A 5 7.93 -8.25 -3.62
CA LYS A 5 8.49 -8.14 -2.27
C LYS A 5 9.55 -7.04 -2.11
N THR A 6 10.09 -6.54 -3.21
CA THR A 6 11.05 -5.43 -3.22
C THR A 6 10.38 -4.05 -3.22
N ASP A 7 9.09 -3.99 -3.52
CA ASP A 7 8.37 -2.73 -3.70
C ASP A 7 7.88 -2.14 -2.38
N TYR A 8 7.82 -2.96 -1.33
CA TYR A 8 7.30 -2.57 -0.03
C TYR A 8 8.20 -3.03 1.11
N VAL A 9 8.08 -2.32 2.22
CA VAL A 9 8.57 -2.74 3.53
C VAL A 9 7.38 -3.25 4.33
N LEU A 10 7.58 -4.30 5.12
CA LEU A 10 6.58 -4.89 5.99
C LEU A 10 7.18 -5.06 7.39
N GLU A 11 6.55 -4.46 8.39
CA GLU A 11 6.95 -4.57 9.78
C GLU A 11 5.82 -5.09 10.65
N ARG A 12 6.18 -5.88 11.66
CA ARG A 12 5.24 -6.34 12.68
C ARG A 12 5.12 -5.27 13.78
N THR A 13 3.89 -4.93 14.14
CA THR A 13 3.60 -3.92 15.15
C THR A 13 3.56 -4.54 16.56
N SER A 14 3.68 -3.71 17.59
CA SER A 14 3.72 -4.15 18.99
C SER A 14 2.38 -4.72 19.50
N ASP A 15 1.27 -4.33 18.88
CA ASP A 15 -0.08 -4.85 19.14
C ASP A 15 -0.38 -6.16 18.40
N GLY A 16 0.54 -6.61 17.53
CA GLY A 16 0.54 -7.95 16.96
C GLY A 16 0.17 -8.05 15.50
N GLY A 17 -0.31 -6.96 14.88
CA GLY A 17 -0.55 -6.90 13.44
C GLY A 17 0.68 -6.46 12.64
N TYR A 18 0.42 -5.95 11.44
CA TYR A 18 1.42 -5.67 10.43
C TYR A 18 1.16 -4.35 9.74
N TYR A 19 2.24 -3.61 9.49
CA TYR A 19 2.22 -2.35 8.78
C TYR A 19 3.11 -2.45 7.55
N ALA A 20 2.55 -2.13 6.39
CA ALA A 20 3.22 -2.19 5.10
C ALA A 20 3.26 -0.81 4.46
N TRP A 21 4.34 -0.45 3.76
CA TRP A 21 4.44 0.78 2.99
C TRP A 21 5.34 0.64 1.77
N LEU A 22 5.11 1.44 0.73
CA LEU A 22 5.97 1.43 -0.45
C LEU A 22 7.38 1.90 -0.10
N ALA A 23 8.39 1.18 -0.57
CA ALA A 23 9.79 1.53 -0.37
C ALA A 23 10.14 2.91 -0.98
N VAL A 24 9.42 3.29 -2.04
CA VAL A 24 9.59 4.56 -2.75
C VAL A 24 8.66 5.66 -2.25
N ASN A 25 7.63 5.34 -1.47
CA ASN A 25 6.67 6.30 -0.94
C ASN A 25 6.01 5.81 0.35
N ILE A 26 6.57 6.21 1.49
CA ILE A 26 6.05 5.84 2.82
C ILE A 26 4.63 6.35 3.11
N GLN A 27 4.16 7.38 2.38
CA GLN A 27 2.79 7.89 2.55
C GLN A 27 1.74 6.91 1.98
N CYS A 28 2.14 6.04 1.06
CA CYS A 28 1.33 4.90 0.65
C CYS A 28 1.63 3.73 1.60
N ASN A 29 0.75 3.54 2.57
CA ASN A 29 0.88 2.56 3.63
C ASN A 29 -0.47 1.96 3.98
N ALA A 30 -0.44 0.78 4.60
CA ALA A 30 -1.61 0.11 5.09
C ALA A 30 -1.29 -0.77 6.30
N TYR A 31 -2.30 -0.99 7.13
CA TYR A 31 -2.26 -1.94 8.24
C TYR A 31 -3.08 -3.19 7.90
N GLY A 32 -2.72 -4.33 8.49
CA GLY A 32 -3.50 -5.56 8.47
C GLY A 32 -3.22 -6.43 9.69
N ASP A 33 -4.15 -7.32 10.04
CA ASP A 33 -3.97 -8.24 11.16
C ASP A 33 -3.02 -9.39 10.81
N SER A 34 -2.76 -9.61 9.51
CA SER A 34 -1.80 -10.57 8.96
C SER A 34 -0.82 -9.92 7.96
N PRO A 35 0.34 -10.55 7.70
CA PRO A 35 1.27 -10.09 6.66
C PRO A 35 0.59 -9.95 5.30
N GLU A 36 -0.22 -10.93 4.93
CA GLU A 36 -0.92 -10.98 3.65
C GLU A 36 -1.94 -9.85 3.55
N GLU A 37 -2.75 -9.65 4.60
CA GLU A 37 -3.74 -8.58 4.64
C GLU A 37 -3.12 -7.19 4.56
N ALA A 38 -2.01 -6.95 5.26
CA ALA A 38 -1.32 -5.66 5.19
C ALA A 38 -0.82 -5.35 3.77
N VAL A 39 -0.34 -6.37 3.04
CA VAL A 39 0.11 -6.22 1.65
C VAL A 39 -1.07 -6.06 0.68
N ASP A 40 -2.15 -6.80 0.87
CA ASP A 40 -3.37 -6.69 0.05
C ASP A 40 -4.04 -5.31 0.25
N ASN A 41 -4.04 -4.78 1.47
CA ASN A 41 -4.53 -3.43 1.75
C ASN A 41 -3.61 -2.36 1.14
N LEU A 42 -2.29 -2.56 1.17
CA LEU A 42 -1.33 -1.66 0.51
C LEU A 42 -1.53 -1.63 -1.00
N GLN A 43 -1.81 -2.78 -1.63
CA GLN A 43 -2.12 -2.86 -3.05
C GLN A 43 -3.35 -2.04 -3.40
N GLN A 44 -4.43 -2.15 -2.61
CA GLN A 44 -5.64 -1.34 -2.80
C GLN A 44 -5.34 0.16 -2.65
N SER A 45 -4.59 0.57 -1.62
CA SER A 45 -4.20 1.97 -1.45
C SER A 45 -3.36 2.53 -2.61
N MET A 46 -2.54 1.68 -3.25
CA MET A 46 -1.81 2.06 -4.46
C MET A 46 -2.73 2.20 -5.68
N GLU A 47 -3.68 1.29 -5.84
CA GLU A 47 -4.66 1.35 -6.93
C GLU A 47 -5.54 2.60 -6.81
N ASP A 48 -6.03 2.91 -5.60
CA ASP A 48 -6.79 4.13 -5.32
C ASP A 48 -5.99 5.40 -5.68
N LEU A 49 -4.70 5.45 -5.31
CA LEU A 49 -3.82 6.57 -5.63
C LEU A 49 -3.65 6.75 -7.14
N ILE A 50 -3.50 5.63 -7.87
CA ILE A 50 -3.36 5.64 -9.33
C ILE A 50 -4.65 6.11 -9.99
N ASP A 51 -5.79 5.61 -9.53
CA ASP A 51 -7.11 5.99 -10.05
C ASP A 51 -7.39 7.48 -9.79
N GLU A 52 -7.04 8.00 -8.61
CA GLU A 52 -7.11 9.44 -8.33
C GLU A 52 -6.25 10.26 -9.29
N MET A 53 -5.01 9.81 -9.58
CA MET A 53 -4.14 10.49 -10.55
C MET A 53 -4.74 10.51 -11.96
N TYR A 54 -5.33 9.41 -12.43
CA TYR A 54 -5.96 9.34 -13.75
C TYR A 54 -7.26 10.15 -13.84
N LEU A 55 -8.08 10.20 -12.78
CA LEU A 55 -9.28 11.05 -12.74
C LEU A 55 -8.94 12.54 -12.79
N VAL A 56 -7.76 12.95 -12.33
CA VAL A 56 -7.29 14.34 -12.43
C VAL A 56 -6.90 14.71 -13.87
N GLU A 57 -6.47 13.75 -14.69
CA GLU A 57 -6.07 14.00 -16.09
C GLU A 57 -7.24 14.22 -17.05
N GLU A 58 -8.48 13.80 -16.71
CA GLU A 58 -9.66 14.03 -17.57
C GLU A 58 -10.26 15.45 -17.50
N PHE A 59 -9.68 16.36 -16.69
CA PHE A 59 -10.18 17.73 -16.51
C PHE A 59 -9.26 18.84 -17.09
N ILE A 60 -8.27 18.50 -17.93
CA ILE A 60 -7.34 19.46 -18.57
C ILE A 60 -7.61 19.58 -20.07
#